data_AF-A0A850GAS0-F1
#
_entry.id   AF-A0A850GAS0-F1
#
_cell.length_a   1.000
_cell.length_b   1.000
_cell.length_c   1.000
_cell.angle_alpha   90.00
_cell.angle_beta   90.00
_cell.angle_gamma   90.00
#
_symmetry.space_group_name_H-M   'P 1'
#
loop_
_entity.id
_entity.type
_entity.pdbx_description
1 polymer ?
#
loop_
_entity_poly.entity_id
_entity_poly.type
_entity_poly.pdbx_seq_one_letter_code
_entity_poly.pdbx_strand_id
1 'polypeptide(L)'
;MTVQLKIRRLKTGETMIAEFTSFADAETWLRERPKFVDVLGSVSTLGEDQDMRLRRAMRPLDEDERELVASQDAAAQAAVQQALQREQERARKAMEERAEALSTADPNRPMHIAWDRETGMALGDPADPREIPAVVREAVLAWVAERDTWVHPRNCYVATANLMVWPGPLPKGEDERVQQGGQFTTLSGDPPQA
;
A
#
# COMPACT_ATOMS: atom_id res chain seq x y z
N MET A 1 7.79 -18.12 42.82
CA MET A 1 7.80 -17.84 41.37
C MET A 1 7.89 -16.34 41.23
N THR A 2 8.91 -15.85 40.55
CA THR A 2 9.07 -14.41 40.27
C THR A 2 8.11 -13.99 39.16
N VAL A 3 7.57 -12.78 39.27
CA VAL A 3 6.68 -12.17 38.27
C VAL A 3 7.35 -10.91 37.74
N GLN A 4 7.39 -10.76 36.43
CA GLN A 4 7.98 -9.60 35.76
C GLN A 4 6.89 -8.88 34.96
N LEU A 5 6.69 -7.59 35.25
CA LEU A 5 5.73 -6.75 34.55
C LEU A 5 6.47 -5.72 33.69
N LYS A 6 6.07 -5.60 32.42
CA LYS A 6 6.53 -4.52 31.56
C LYS A 6 5.73 -3.27 31.87
N ILE A 7 6.41 -2.24 32.34
CA ILE A 7 5.81 -0.96 32.72
C ILE A 7 6.36 0.18 31.86
N ARG A 8 5.59 1.27 31.76
CA ARG A 8 5.94 2.49 31.03
C ARG A 8 5.73 3.69 31.95
N ARG A 9 6.75 4.54 32.11
CA ARG A 9 6.57 5.83 32.79
C ARG A 9 5.88 6.80 31.84
N LEU A 10 4.67 7.24 32.16
CA LEU A 10 3.87 8.09 31.29
C LEU A 10 4.52 9.45 31.03
N LYS A 11 5.29 10.00 31.98
CA LYS A 11 5.95 11.31 31.81
C LYS A 11 7.12 11.29 30.83
N THR A 12 7.84 10.18 30.75
CA THR A 12 9.09 10.09 29.96
C THR A 12 8.97 9.15 28.76
N GLY A 13 7.95 8.30 28.73
CA GLY A 13 7.80 7.21 27.76
C GLY A 13 8.75 6.03 27.99
N GLU A 14 9.59 6.09 29.03
CA GLU A 14 10.59 5.04 29.32
C GLU A 14 9.92 3.74 29.73
N THR A 15 10.28 2.64 29.07
CA THR A 15 9.80 1.29 29.40
C THR A 15 10.80 0.54 30.26
N MET A 16 10.32 -0.07 31.33
CA MET A 16 11.12 -0.84 32.28
C MET A 16 10.44 -2.18 32.59
N ILE A 17 11.21 -3.11 33.19
CA ILE A 17 10.69 -4.35 33.75
C ILE A 17 10.70 -4.21 35.28
N ALA A 18 9.53 -4.33 35.89
CA ALA A 18 9.39 -4.42 37.34
C ALA A 18 9.39 -5.89 37.75
N GLU A 19 10.27 -6.27 38.65
CA GLU A 19 10.40 -7.65 39.15
C GLU A 19 9.78 -7.78 40.54
N PHE A 20 8.99 -8.84 40.73
CA PHE A 20 8.31 -9.15 41.97
C PHE A 20 8.67 -10.55 42.43
N THR A 21 8.91 -10.71 43.73
CA THR A 21 9.34 -11.98 44.33
C THR A 21 8.23 -13.02 44.34
N SER A 22 6.97 -12.58 44.36
CA SER A 22 5.79 -13.44 44.30
C SER A 22 4.64 -12.84 43.48
N PHE A 23 3.68 -13.69 43.14
CA PHE A 23 2.42 -13.28 42.50
C PHE A 23 1.60 -12.33 43.39
N ALA A 24 1.59 -12.55 44.70
CA ALA A 24 0.86 -11.70 45.65
C ALA A 24 1.47 -10.30 45.74
N ASP A 25 2.79 -10.18 45.64
CA ASP A 25 3.48 -8.88 45.63
C ASP A 25 3.12 -8.09 44.35
N ALA A 26 3.13 -8.76 43.20
CA ALA A 26 2.72 -8.15 41.93
C ALA A 26 1.25 -7.71 41.96
N GLU A 27 0.36 -8.53 42.52
CA GLU A 27 -1.07 -8.22 42.66
C GLU A 27 -1.30 -7.00 43.56
N THR A 28 -0.56 -6.90 44.67
CA THR A 28 -0.63 -5.76 45.59
C THR A 28 -0.11 -4.49 44.93
N TRP A 29 1.03 -4.57 44.26
CA TRP A 29 1.62 -3.44 43.54
C TRP A 29 0.70 -2.92 42.42
N LEU A 30 -0.02 -3.81 41.71
CA LEU A 30 -0.96 -3.42 40.66
C LEU A 30 -2.16 -2.61 41.20
N ARG A 31 -2.61 -2.91 42.42
CA ARG A 31 -3.68 -2.15 43.08
C ARG A 31 -3.18 -0.79 43.58
N GLU A 32 -1.94 -0.75 44.04
CA GLU A 32 -1.27 0.44 44.58
C GLU A 32 -0.36 1.14 43.56
N ARG A 33 -0.60 0.87 42.28
CA ARG A 33 0.29 1.26 41.18
C ARG A 33 0.68 2.74 41.30
N PRO A 34 1.99 3.07 41.26
CA PRO A 34 2.44 4.44 41.33
C PRO A 34 1.80 5.31 40.24
N LYS A 35 1.56 6.59 40.57
CA LYS A 35 1.06 7.56 39.60
C LYS A 35 2.03 7.73 38.43
N PHE A 36 1.47 7.96 37.25
CA PHE A 36 2.15 8.13 35.97
C PHE A 36 2.96 6.90 35.55
N VAL A 37 2.53 5.71 35.93
CA VAL A 37 3.08 4.43 35.46
C VAL A 37 1.97 3.65 34.79
N ASP A 38 2.21 3.14 33.60
CA ASP A 38 1.27 2.30 32.86
C ASP A 38 1.82 0.87 32.73
N VAL A 39 0.95 -0.13 32.76
CA VAL A 39 1.34 -1.54 32.75
C VAL A 39 1.00 -2.11 31.39
N LEU A 40 2.02 -2.43 30.60
CA LEU A 40 1.86 -2.90 29.23
C LEU A 40 1.55 -4.41 29.16
N GLY A 41 1.95 -5.17 30.19
CA GLY A 41 1.67 -6.60 30.30
C GLY A 41 2.67 -7.36 31.16
N SER A 42 2.45 -8.67 31.31
CA SER A 42 3.42 -9.59 31.94
C SER A 42 4.49 -10.02 30.92
N VAL A 43 5.73 -10.11 31.37
CA VAL A 43 6.85 -10.71 30.63
C VAL A 43 7.07 -12.17 31.04
N SER A 44 6.64 -12.54 32.25
CA SER A 44 6.74 -13.90 32.75
C SER A 44 5.68 -14.82 32.15
N THR A 45 6.03 -16.09 31.95
CA THR A 45 5.09 -17.15 31.56
C THR A 45 4.14 -17.44 32.73
N LEU A 46 2.93 -16.89 32.68
CA LEU A 46 1.88 -17.10 33.68
C LEU A 46 0.77 -17.97 33.09
N GLY A 47 0.05 -18.69 33.95
CA GLY A 47 -1.18 -19.37 33.54
C GLY A 47 -2.30 -18.37 33.25
N GLU A 48 -3.28 -18.75 32.44
CA GLU A 48 -4.41 -17.89 32.06
C GLU A 48 -5.15 -17.31 33.29
N ASP A 49 -5.36 -18.13 34.32
CA ASP A 49 -5.98 -17.70 35.59
C ASP A 49 -5.15 -16.63 36.32
N GLN A 50 -3.83 -16.74 36.28
CA GLN A 50 -2.92 -15.79 36.91
C GLN A 50 -2.91 -14.46 36.17
N ASP A 51 -2.85 -14.50 34.83
CA ASP A 51 -2.94 -13.32 33.99
C ASP A 51 -4.26 -12.58 34.18
N MET A 52 -5.38 -13.31 34.22
CA MET A 52 -6.70 -12.73 34.44
C MET A 52 -6.80 -12.04 35.80
N ARG A 53 -6.22 -12.63 36.84
CA ARG A 53 -6.15 -12.04 38.18
C ARG A 53 -5.32 -10.76 38.21
N LEU A 54 -4.15 -10.73 37.57
CA LEU A 54 -3.33 -9.51 37.49
C LEU A 54 -4.06 -8.39 36.74
N ARG A 55 -4.71 -8.71 35.62
CA ARG A 55 -5.53 -7.74 34.87
C ARG A 55 -6.66 -7.14 35.72
N ARG A 56 -7.32 -7.96 36.54
CA ARG A 56 -8.39 -7.50 37.46
C ARG A 56 -7.85 -6.66 38.62
N ALA A 57 -6.64 -6.93 39.09
CA ALA A 57 -6.00 -6.17 40.17
C ALA A 57 -5.44 -4.83 39.71
N MET A 58 -5.33 -4.59 38.40
CA MET A 58 -4.77 -3.38 37.83
C MET A 58 -5.63 -2.16 38.16
N ARG A 59 -5.06 -1.22 38.90
CA ARG A 59 -5.63 0.10 39.13
C ARG A 59 -5.85 0.81 37.78
N PRO A 60 -7.05 1.39 37.52
CA PRO A 60 -7.27 2.19 36.34
C PRO A 60 -6.39 3.44 36.33
N LEU A 61 -6.24 4.06 35.15
CA LEU A 61 -5.63 5.38 35.04
C LEU A 61 -6.51 6.43 35.72
N ASP A 62 -5.90 7.26 36.56
CA ASP A 62 -6.52 8.47 37.11
C ASP A 62 -6.71 9.51 35.99
N GLU A 63 -7.55 10.53 36.20
CA GLU A 63 -7.84 11.57 35.20
C GLU A 63 -6.57 12.19 34.59
N ASP A 64 -5.66 12.68 35.43
CA ASP A 64 -4.39 13.28 34.98
C ASP A 64 -3.54 12.33 34.12
N GLU A 65 -3.59 11.02 34.41
CA GLU A 65 -2.86 10.01 33.65
C GLU A 65 -3.53 9.76 32.29
N ARG A 66 -4.88 9.73 32.25
CA ARG A 66 -5.65 9.60 31.01
C ARG A 66 -5.44 10.80 30.10
N GLU A 67 -5.46 12.01 30.64
CA GLU A 67 -5.19 13.23 29.88
C GLU A 67 -3.78 13.22 29.28
N LEU A 68 -2.78 12.78 30.06
CA LEU A 68 -1.41 12.68 29.57
C LEU A 68 -1.28 11.65 28.43
N VAL A 69 -1.90 10.47 28.57
CA VAL A 69 -1.94 9.46 27.51
C VAL A 69 -2.66 9.99 26.27
N ALA A 70 -3.84 10.60 26.44
CA ALA A 70 -4.60 11.17 25.34
C ALA A 70 -3.83 12.27 24.59
N SER A 71 -3.11 13.13 25.31
CA SER A 71 -2.27 14.16 24.70
C SER A 71 -1.11 13.57 23.89
N GLN A 72 -0.47 12.50 24.39
CA GLN A 72 0.61 11.83 23.67
C GLN A 72 0.09 11.08 22.44
N ASP A 73 -1.05 10.40 22.57
CA ASP A 73 -1.68 9.70 21.46
C ASP A 73 -2.13 10.69 20.37
N ALA A 74 -2.70 11.83 20.75
CA ALA A 74 -3.06 12.90 19.81
C ALA A 74 -1.83 13.45 19.09
N ALA A 75 -0.72 13.68 19.79
CA ALA A 75 0.52 14.14 19.18
C ALA A 75 1.11 13.10 18.21
N ALA A 76 1.09 11.82 18.58
CA ALA A 76 1.54 10.73 17.72
C ALA A 76 0.67 10.60 16.46
N GLN A 77 -0.66 10.68 16.60
CA GLN A 77 -1.58 10.68 15.48
C GLN A 77 -1.34 11.88 14.55
N ALA A 78 -1.16 13.08 15.11
CA ALA A 78 -0.85 14.28 14.32
C ALA A 78 0.47 14.12 13.54
N ALA A 79 1.51 13.52 14.14
CA ALA A 79 2.77 13.25 13.47
C ALA A 79 2.61 12.26 12.30
N VAL A 80 1.84 11.19 12.49
CA VAL A 80 1.52 10.22 11.44
C VAL A 80 0.75 10.89 10.29
N GLN A 81 -0.26 11.70 10.61
CA GLN A 81 -1.03 12.43 9.60
C GLN A 81 -0.17 13.41 8.81
N GLN A 82 0.72 14.15 9.48
CA GLN A 82 1.66 15.06 8.81
C GLN A 82 2.69 14.32 7.95
N ALA A 83 3.11 13.13 8.34
CA ALA A 83 4.01 12.30 7.53
C ALA A 83 3.28 11.81 6.25
N LEU A 84 2.06 11.32 6.41
CA LEU A 84 1.21 10.89 5.31
C LEU A 84 0.91 12.03 4.33
N GLN A 85 0.56 13.21 4.82
CA GLN A 85 0.35 14.40 3.98
C GLN A 85 1.61 14.78 3.20
N ARG A 86 2.78 14.78 3.85
CA ARG A 86 4.05 15.07 3.16
C ARG A 86 4.37 14.03 2.09
N GLU A 87 4.07 12.76 2.32
CA GLU A 87 4.24 11.70 1.33
C GLU A 87 3.30 11.89 0.14
N GLN A 88 2.02 12.18 0.40
CA GLN A 88 1.03 12.47 -0.64
C GLN A 88 1.42 13.71 -1.47
N GLU A 89 1.88 14.78 -0.84
CA GLU A 89 2.36 15.97 -1.54
C GLU A 89 3.59 15.68 -2.42
N ARG A 90 4.53 14.86 -1.93
CA ARG A 90 5.69 14.42 -2.73
C ARG A 90 5.26 13.59 -3.91
N ALA A 91 4.35 12.64 -3.71
CA ALA A 91 3.82 11.81 -4.79
C ALA A 91 3.09 12.66 -5.84
N ARG A 92 2.28 13.65 -5.41
CA ARG A 92 1.60 14.57 -6.32
C ARG A 92 2.59 15.42 -7.12
N LYS A 93 3.58 16.02 -6.46
CA LYS A 93 4.63 16.80 -7.16
C LYS A 93 5.41 15.94 -8.15
N ALA A 94 5.79 14.72 -7.78
CA ALA A 94 6.48 13.81 -8.69
C ALA A 94 5.61 13.43 -9.91
N MET A 95 4.29 13.31 -9.74
CA MET A 95 3.36 13.10 -10.85
C MET A 95 3.26 14.33 -11.75
N GLU A 96 3.15 15.52 -11.17
CA GLU A 96 3.11 16.81 -11.90
C GLU A 96 4.40 17.02 -12.71
N GLU A 97 5.57 16.79 -12.11
CA GLU A 97 6.89 16.88 -12.76
C GLU A 97 7.01 15.88 -13.92
N ARG A 98 6.48 14.65 -13.77
CA ARG A 98 6.44 13.66 -14.86
C ARG A 98 5.52 14.10 -15.99
N ALA A 99 4.34 14.65 -15.67
CA ALA A 99 3.41 15.15 -16.68
C ALA A 99 4.01 16.31 -17.46
N GLU A 100 4.72 17.24 -16.80
CA GLU A 100 5.42 18.35 -17.45
C GLU A 100 6.57 17.86 -18.34
N ALA A 101 7.37 16.90 -17.85
CA ALA A 101 8.43 16.28 -18.65
C ALA A 101 7.87 15.58 -19.90
N LEU A 102 6.71 14.92 -19.79
CA LEU A 102 6.04 14.29 -20.93
C LEU A 102 5.39 15.30 -21.87
N SER A 103 4.91 16.44 -21.35
CA SER A 103 4.32 17.51 -22.17
C SER A 103 5.37 18.16 -23.09
N THR A 104 6.61 18.30 -22.61
CA THR A 104 7.72 18.89 -23.37
C THR A 104 8.49 17.89 -24.23
N ALA A 105 8.31 16.59 -24.01
CA ALA A 105 8.94 15.52 -24.79
C ALA A 105 8.36 15.40 -26.21
N ASP A 106 9.11 14.76 -27.11
CA ASP A 106 8.72 14.53 -28.51
C ASP A 106 7.30 13.93 -28.60
N PRO A 107 6.34 14.57 -29.31
CA PRO A 107 5.00 14.04 -29.50
C PRO A 107 4.96 12.67 -30.20
N ASN A 108 5.96 12.37 -31.03
CA ASN A 108 6.06 11.11 -31.78
C ASN A 108 6.69 9.97 -30.95
N ARG A 109 7.07 10.21 -29.69
CA ARG A 109 7.56 9.14 -28.81
C ARG A 109 6.53 8.00 -28.66
N PRO A 110 6.97 6.77 -28.33
CA PRO A 110 6.04 5.66 -28.11
C PRO A 110 5.00 6.00 -27.05
N MET A 111 3.77 5.55 -27.25
CA MET A 111 2.68 5.60 -26.28
C MET A 111 2.58 4.25 -25.60
N HIS A 112 2.47 4.25 -24.27
CA HIS A 112 2.10 3.05 -23.53
C HIS A 112 0.58 2.91 -23.57
N ILE A 113 0.07 1.83 -24.15
CA ILE A 113 -1.36 1.54 -24.29
C ILE A 113 -1.71 0.31 -23.47
N ALA A 114 -2.64 0.48 -22.54
CA ALA A 114 -3.34 -0.61 -21.88
C ALA A 114 -4.63 -0.88 -22.67
N TRP A 115 -4.73 -2.08 -23.23
CA TRP A 115 -5.91 -2.58 -23.91
C TRP A 115 -6.55 -3.68 -23.07
N ASP A 116 -7.87 -3.63 -22.97
CA ASP A 116 -8.69 -4.59 -22.28
C ASP A 116 -9.93 -4.86 -23.14
N ARG A 117 -10.33 -6.13 -23.27
CA ARG A 117 -11.41 -6.51 -24.17
C ARG A 117 -12.77 -5.97 -23.74
N GLU A 118 -13.01 -5.81 -22.44
CA GLU A 118 -14.30 -5.35 -21.89
C GLU A 118 -14.38 -3.82 -21.84
N THR A 119 -13.28 -3.17 -21.44
CA THR A 119 -13.24 -1.73 -21.15
C THR A 119 -12.61 -0.90 -22.26
N GLY A 120 -11.92 -1.52 -23.22
CA GLY A 120 -11.35 -0.87 -24.40
C GLY A 120 -9.90 -0.42 -24.20
N MET A 121 -9.56 0.75 -24.74
CA MET A 121 -8.18 1.27 -24.73
C MET A 121 -8.02 2.47 -23.82
N ALA A 122 -6.99 2.42 -22.99
CA ALA A 122 -6.53 3.53 -22.17
C ALA A 122 -5.02 3.74 -22.30
N LEU A 123 -4.54 4.90 -21.89
CA LEU A 123 -3.12 5.15 -21.71
C LEU A 123 -2.62 4.35 -20.51
N GLY A 124 -1.55 3.59 -20.70
CA GLY A 124 -0.88 2.87 -19.64
C GLY A 124 -0.02 3.78 -18.73
N ASP A 125 0.33 4.99 -19.18
CA ASP A 125 0.92 6.03 -18.33
C ASP A 125 -0.12 7.13 -18.03
N PRO A 126 -0.64 7.24 -16.79
CA PRO A 126 -1.61 8.27 -16.42
C PRO A 126 -1.07 9.71 -16.52
N ALA A 127 0.25 9.88 -16.57
CA ALA A 127 0.88 11.20 -16.72
C ALA A 127 1.02 11.63 -18.19
N ASP A 128 0.71 10.75 -19.16
CA ASP A 128 0.75 11.11 -20.57
C ASP A 128 -0.51 11.91 -20.95
N PRO A 129 -0.38 13.19 -21.36
CA PRO A 129 -1.53 14.02 -21.66
C PRO A 129 -2.12 13.79 -23.06
N ARG A 130 -1.51 12.91 -23.89
CA ARG A 130 -1.88 12.74 -25.30
C ARG A 130 -3.15 11.91 -25.47
N GLU A 131 -4.06 12.35 -26.32
CA GLU A 131 -5.17 11.50 -26.76
C GLU A 131 -4.67 10.36 -27.65
N ILE A 132 -5.30 9.18 -27.55
CA ILE A 132 -4.94 8.00 -28.35
C ILE A 132 -5.42 8.20 -29.81
N PRO A 133 -4.51 8.38 -30.79
CA PRO A 133 -4.89 8.59 -32.18
C PRO A 133 -5.50 7.33 -32.82
N ALA A 134 -6.33 7.50 -33.86
CA ALA A 134 -6.97 6.38 -34.56
C ALA A 134 -5.96 5.35 -35.10
N VAL A 135 -4.83 5.80 -35.66
CA VAL A 135 -3.75 4.92 -36.16
C VAL A 135 -3.14 4.02 -35.08
N VAL A 136 -3.10 4.49 -33.83
CA VAL A 136 -2.65 3.69 -32.69
C VAL A 136 -3.70 2.65 -32.34
N ARG A 137 -4.98 3.04 -32.32
CA ARG A 137 -6.09 2.13 -32.03
C ARG A 137 -6.15 0.98 -33.05
N GLU A 138 -6.05 1.31 -34.33
CA GLU A 138 -6.04 0.32 -35.42
C GLU A 138 -4.86 -0.64 -35.28
N ALA A 139 -3.65 -0.13 -35.00
CA ALA A 139 -2.48 -0.98 -34.82
C ALA A 139 -2.61 -1.93 -33.60
N VAL A 140 -3.17 -1.44 -32.49
CA VAL A 140 -3.43 -2.28 -31.30
C VAL A 140 -4.46 -3.36 -31.61
N LEU A 141 -5.56 -3.02 -32.29
CA LEU A 141 -6.58 -4.02 -32.64
C LEU A 141 -6.04 -5.06 -33.64
N ALA A 142 -5.26 -4.64 -34.62
CA ALA A 142 -4.63 -5.56 -35.57
C ALA A 142 -3.67 -6.51 -34.85
N TRP A 143 -2.87 -6.01 -33.91
CA TRP A 143 -1.97 -6.81 -33.10
C TRP A 143 -2.73 -7.81 -32.21
N VAL A 144 -3.81 -7.38 -31.56
CA VAL A 144 -4.67 -8.25 -30.75
C VAL A 144 -5.31 -9.34 -31.62
N ALA A 145 -5.84 -8.98 -32.79
CA ALA A 145 -6.44 -9.93 -33.71
C ALA A 145 -5.43 -10.99 -34.17
N GLU A 146 -4.19 -10.59 -34.47
CA GLU A 146 -3.12 -11.52 -34.79
C GLU A 146 -2.85 -12.48 -33.62
N ARG A 147 -2.72 -11.96 -32.39
CA ARG A 147 -2.45 -12.78 -31.21
C ARG A 147 -3.61 -13.70 -30.85
N ASP A 148 -4.85 -13.29 -31.08
CA ASP A 148 -6.02 -14.15 -30.95
C ASP A 148 -5.88 -15.41 -31.82
N THR A 149 -5.39 -15.29 -33.05
CA THR A 149 -5.16 -16.47 -33.91
C THR A 149 -4.13 -17.44 -33.33
N TRP A 150 -3.17 -16.96 -32.53
CA TRP A 150 -2.13 -17.79 -31.92
C TRP A 150 -2.65 -18.57 -30.72
N VAL A 151 -3.59 -17.99 -29.97
CA VAL A 151 -4.13 -18.58 -28.73
C VAL A 151 -5.43 -19.35 -28.96
N HIS A 152 -6.12 -19.09 -30.07
CA HIS A 152 -7.37 -19.75 -30.43
C HIS A 152 -7.28 -21.29 -30.46
N PRO A 153 -6.23 -21.94 -30.98
CA PRO A 153 -6.10 -23.40 -30.93
C PRO A 153 -6.06 -23.98 -29.50
N ARG A 154 -5.82 -23.16 -28.49
CA ARG A 154 -5.82 -23.54 -27.06
C ARG A 154 -7.15 -23.25 -26.37
N ASN A 155 -8.19 -22.91 -27.13
CA ASN A 155 -9.49 -22.47 -26.60
C ASN A 155 -9.32 -21.26 -25.64
N CYS A 156 -8.46 -20.32 -26.03
CA CYS A 156 -8.20 -19.08 -25.30
C CYS A 156 -8.31 -17.88 -26.24
N TYR A 157 -8.50 -16.70 -25.67
CA TYR A 157 -8.46 -15.41 -26.35
C TYR A 157 -7.65 -14.39 -25.53
N VAL A 158 -7.18 -13.31 -26.18
CA VAL A 158 -6.46 -12.22 -25.52
C VAL A 158 -7.45 -11.36 -24.73
N ALA A 159 -7.27 -11.29 -23.42
CA ALA A 159 -8.14 -10.52 -22.52
C ALA A 159 -7.60 -9.11 -22.28
N THR A 160 -6.31 -9.00 -21.97
CA THR A 160 -5.63 -7.71 -21.78
C THR A 160 -4.29 -7.68 -22.49
N ALA A 161 -3.84 -6.49 -22.89
CA ALA A 161 -2.53 -6.26 -23.47
C ALA A 161 -1.94 -4.91 -23.02
N ASN A 162 -0.63 -4.89 -22.75
CA ASN A 162 0.15 -3.69 -22.48
C ASN A 162 1.20 -3.55 -23.59
N LEU A 163 1.05 -2.50 -24.40
CA LEU A 163 1.77 -2.33 -25.66
C LEU A 163 2.44 -0.96 -25.72
N MET A 164 3.62 -0.90 -26.33
CA MET A 164 4.29 0.34 -26.69
C MET A 164 4.09 0.60 -28.17
N VAL A 165 3.48 1.74 -28.53
CA VAL A 165 3.02 1.99 -29.91
C VAL A 165 3.46 3.36 -30.40
N TRP A 166 4.02 3.43 -31.61
CA TRP A 166 4.44 4.68 -32.24
C TRP A 166 3.22 5.45 -32.79
N PRO A 167 2.91 6.66 -32.27
CA PRO A 167 1.73 7.41 -32.73
C PRO A 167 1.97 8.16 -34.05
N GLY A 168 3.23 8.50 -34.34
CA GLY A 168 3.62 9.30 -35.50
C GLY A 168 4.30 8.49 -36.61
N PRO A 169 5.10 9.15 -37.46
CA PRO A 169 5.97 8.46 -38.42
C PRO A 169 6.87 7.45 -37.72
N LEU A 170 7.07 6.28 -38.34
CA LEU A 170 7.98 5.27 -37.80
C LEU A 170 9.43 5.79 -37.85
N PRO A 171 10.21 5.65 -36.78
CA PRO A 171 11.62 6.01 -36.80
C PRO A 171 12.40 5.07 -37.74
N LYS A 172 13.55 5.53 -38.22
CA LYS A 172 14.36 4.79 -39.19
C LYS A 172 14.82 3.45 -38.60
N GLY A 173 14.46 2.35 -39.27
CA GLY A 173 14.81 0.98 -38.86
C GLY A 173 13.70 0.24 -38.12
N GLU A 174 12.56 0.89 -37.84
CA GLU A 174 11.36 0.22 -37.36
C GLU A 174 10.40 -0.06 -38.52
N ASP A 175 10.01 -1.32 -38.66
CA ASP A 175 9.04 -1.76 -39.66
C ASP A 175 7.63 -1.93 -39.06
N GLU A 176 7.54 -2.04 -37.74
CA GLU A 176 6.28 -2.24 -37.02
C GLU A 176 5.94 -1.04 -36.10
N ARG A 177 4.65 -0.72 -36.01
CA ARG A 177 4.16 0.36 -35.16
C ARG A 177 4.07 -0.03 -33.69
N VAL A 178 3.75 -1.29 -33.42
CA VAL A 178 3.77 -1.86 -32.08
C VAL A 178 5.16 -2.40 -31.83
N GLN A 179 5.84 -1.92 -30.78
CA GLN A 179 7.17 -2.38 -30.47
C GLN A 179 7.17 -3.85 -30.01
N GLN A 180 8.26 -4.54 -30.31
CA GLN A 180 8.49 -5.89 -29.80
C GLN A 180 8.55 -5.89 -28.26
N GLY A 181 8.02 -6.94 -27.64
CA GLY A 181 7.99 -7.08 -26.17
C GLY A 181 6.68 -6.69 -25.49
N GLY A 182 5.62 -6.40 -26.25
CA GLY A 182 4.27 -6.24 -25.71
C GLY A 182 3.83 -7.46 -24.88
N GLN A 183 3.26 -7.21 -23.70
CA GLN A 183 2.76 -8.25 -22.81
C GLN A 183 1.25 -8.40 -22.97
N PHE A 184 0.74 -9.62 -22.93
CA PHE A 184 -0.70 -9.88 -22.98
C PHE A 184 -1.07 -11.04 -22.07
N THR A 185 -2.30 -11.02 -21.60
CA THR A 185 -2.90 -12.12 -20.83
C THR A 185 -4.01 -12.76 -21.63
N THR A 186 -4.24 -14.05 -21.38
CA THR A 186 -5.26 -14.82 -22.07
C THR A 186 -6.27 -15.37 -21.10
N LEU A 187 -7.53 -15.43 -21.51
CA LEU A 187 -8.59 -16.14 -20.80
C LEU A 187 -9.07 -17.33 -21.63
N SER A 188 -9.53 -18.38 -20.95
CA SER A 188 -10.07 -19.58 -21.57
C SER A 188 -11.55 -19.39 -21.94
N GLY A 189 -11.95 -20.01 -23.05
CA GLY A 189 -13.30 -19.93 -23.61
C GLY A 189 -13.36 -19.10 -24.88
N ASP A 190 -14.58 -18.72 -25.24
CA ASP A 190 -14.83 -17.83 -26.37
C ASP A 190 -14.83 -16.36 -25.90
N PRO A 191 -14.36 -15.42 -26.74
CA PRO A 191 -14.39 -14.02 -26.39
C PRO A 191 -15.86 -13.55 -26.23
N PRO A 192 -16.14 -12.68 -25.23
CA PRO A 192 -17.46 -12.07 -25.13
C PRO A 192 -17.78 -11.32 -26.43
N GLN A 193 -19.00 -11.51 -26.96
CA GLN A 193 -19.45 -10.76 -28.13
C GLN A 193 -19.56 -9.28 -27.75
N ALA A 194 -18.88 -8.42 -28.50
CA ALA A 194 -18.97 -6.96 -28.39
C ALA A 194 -20.30 -6.44 -28.93
#